data_AF-A0A924QRB3-F1
#
_entry.id   AF-A0A924QRB3-F1
#
_cell.length_a   1.000
_cell.length_b   1.000
_cell.length_c   1.000
_cell.angle_alpha   90.00
_cell.angle_beta   90.00
_cell.angle_gamma   90.00
#
_symmetry.space_group_name_H-M   'P 1'
#
loop_
_entity.id
_entity.type
_entity.pdbx_description
1 polymer ?
#
loop_
_entity_poly.entity_id
_entity_poly.type
_entity_poly.pdbx_seq_one_letter_code
_entity_poly.pdbx_strand_id
1 'polypeptide(L)'
;MTILSKFKITFLLFICVFSFISNAQESKSNNEILSCYSKNYYNFNFKGKVKSVKTRYVSIKEALTKTVKQNVKVKNDVRNNNYLEFYENGLLKIQYGNIPLFEFDVIDSTKNEIMQYDSKDIAKKRKYKPILNIVNIFQVPELFVNFDLYIYSYELGPTINGVEHLGRIQTNYIYKTDKNNRIIESFKYLPYNENRDTVRIKNIKKEDLLWNIKYLYNKKNQIISQKIIPGDKALGKEDGFGVTYTALGTESGFYSDLQLKYKYDNKGRVIQSIFWGNNRVISSEDYEYHPSKGFVQKVRCYVSGAGEIANPTKKYIKTHNENGDIIEKEFILDFPEQKISPMKRFYDYEYDKYNNWIKCNMYLEGTKEGEPTLVAEREIEYYN
;
A
#
# COMPACT_ATOMS: atom_id res chain seq x y z
N MET A 1 -32.10 -41.46 -33.44
CA MET A 1 -30.88 -41.20 -32.63
C MET A 1 -30.93 -42.11 -31.41
N THR A 2 -29.98 -43.04 -31.32
CA THR A 2 -29.90 -44.04 -30.24
C THR A 2 -29.57 -43.37 -28.90
N ILE A 3 -30.03 -43.96 -27.79
CA ILE A 3 -29.77 -43.49 -26.43
C ILE A 3 -28.26 -43.25 -26.19
N LEU A 4 -27.41 -44.05 -26.85
CA LEU A 4 -25.95 -43.89 -26.86
C LEU A 4 -25.46 -42.55 -27.43
N SER A 5 -26.14 -41.97 -28.43
CA SER A 5 -25.72 -40.71 -29.05
C SER A 5 -26.01 -39.51 -28.14
N LYS A 6 -27.13 -39.55 -27.41
CA LYS A 6 -27.47 -38.51 -26.42
C LYS A 6 -26.49 -38.53 -25.26
N PHE A 7 -26.12 -39.70 -24.76
CA PHE A 7 -25.18 -39.83 -23.64
C PHE A 7 -23.78 -39.29 -23.97
N LYS A 8 -23.29 -39.54 -25.19
CA LYS A 8 -22.00 -38.99 -25.67
C LYS A 8 -22.00 -37.46 -25.75
N ILE A 9 -23.09 -36.85 -26.23
CA ILE A 9 -23.22 -35.40 -26.34
C ILE A 9 -23.27 -34.75 -24.96
N THR A 10 -24.02 -35.31 -24.01
CA THR A 10 -24.09 -34.79 -22.63
C THR A 10 -22.75 -34.92 -21.91
N PHE A 11 -22.02 -36.02 -22.11
CA PHE A 11 -20.70 -36.23 -21.52
C PHE A 11 -19.63 -35.26 -22.09
N LEU A 12 -19.66 -35.00 -23.40
CA LEU A 12 -18.79 -34.01 -24.05
C LEU A 12 -19.09 -32.58 -23.58
N LEU A 13 -20.36 -32.20 -23.42
CA LEU A 13 -20.75 -30.92 -22.82
C LEU A 13 -20.27 -30.79 -21.38
N PHE A 14 -20.35 -31.86 -20.58
CA PHE A 14 -19.89 -31.88 -19.20
C PHE A 14 -18.37 -31.72 -19.11
N ILE A 15 -17.60 -32.37 -19.99
CA ILE A 15 -16.14 -32.21 -20.09
C ILE A 15 -15.78 -30.79 -20.54
N CYS A 16 -16.44 -30.23 -21.55
CA CYS A 16 -16.18 -28.85 -21.97
C CYS A 16 -16.47 -27.84 -20.85
N VAL A 17 -17.59 -27.97 -20.13
CA VAL A 17 -17.92 -27.11 -18.99
C VAL A 17 -16.90 -27.30 -17.85
N PHE A 18 -16.45 -28.52 -17.57
CA PHE A 18 -15.39 -28.76 -16.58
C PHE A 18 -14.05 -28.16 -17.01
N SER A 19 -13.69 -28.23 -18.29
CA SER A 19 -12.49 -27.63 -18.85
C SER A 19 -12.49 -26.10 -18.72
N PHE A 20 -13.64 -25.45 -18.90
CA PHE A 20 -13.81 -24.01 -18.66
C PHE A 20 -13.69 -23.65 -17.17
N ILE A 21 -14.09 -24.52 -16.24
CA ILE A 21 -13.93 -24.29 -14.80
C ILE A 21 -12.48 -24.52 -14.35
N SER A 22 -11.73 -25.42 -14.99
CA SER A 22 -10.31 -25.66 -14.68
C SER A 22 -9.34 -24.56 -15.17
N ASN A 23 -9.76 -23.68 -16.07
CA ASN A 23 -8.99 -22.46 -16.42
C ASN A 23 -9.02 -21.39 -15.31
N ALA A 24 -9.71 -21.62 -14.18
CA ALA A 24 -9.56 -20.80 -12.97
C ALA A 24 -8.17 -20.92 -12.29
N GLN A 25 -7.24 -21.71 -12.84
CA GLN A 25 -5.87 -21.85 -12.32
C GLN A 25 -4.93 -20.70 -12.68
N GLU A 26 -5.34 -19.73 -13.52
CA GLU A 26 -4.65 -18.42 -13.63
C GLU A 26 -4.81 -17.54 -12.38
N SER A 27 -5.66 -17.92 -11.42
CA SER A 27 -5.94 -17.11 -10.23
C SER A 27 -4.81 -17.05 -9.20
N LYS A 28 -3.88 -18.02 -9.16
CA LYS A 28 -2.80 -18.00 -8.16
C LYS A 28 -1.74 -16.94 -8.46
N SER A 29 -1.28 -16.83 -9.71
CA SER A 29 -0.26 -15.84 -10.08
C SER A 29 -0.82 -14.42 -10.00
N ASN A 30 -2.07 -14.21 -10.43
CA ASN A 30 -2.74 -12.92 -10.28
C ASN A 30 -2.94 -12.54 -8.82
N ASN A 31 -3.30 -13.48 -7.93
CA ASN A 31 -3.39 -13.19 -6.50
C ASN A 31 -2.03 -12.82 -5.87
N GLU A 32 -0.94 -13.46 -6.30
CA GLU A 32 0.41 -13.10 -5.83
C GLU A 32 0.81 -11.69 -6.30
N ILE A 33 0.58 -11.37 -7.57
CA ILE A 33 0.87 -10.04 -8.13
C ILE A 33 0.01 -8.96 -7.46
N LEU A 34 -1.30 -9.21 -7.31
CA LEU A 34 -2.21 -8.32 -6.60
C LEU A 34 -1.77 -8.15 -5.13
N SER A 35 -1.25 -9.19 -4.47
CA SER A 35 -0.73 -9.05 -3.12
C SER A 35 0.51 -8.14 -3.03
N CYS A 36 1.38 -8.15 -4.05
CA CYS A 36 2.53 -7.23 -4.13
C CYS A 36 2.06 -5.78 -4.28
N TYR A 37 1.08 -5.52 -5.15
CA TYR A 37 0.49 -4.19 -5.31
C TYR A 37 -0.23 -3.73 -4.05
N SER A 38 -1.09 -4.58 -3.47
CA SER A 38 -1.84 -4.28 -2.25
C SER A 38 -0.97 -4.10 -1.01
N LYS A 39 0.30 -4.49 -1.08
CA LYS A 39 1.26 -4.25 -0.01
C LYS A 39 1.90 -2.87 -0.09
N ASN A 40 2.50 -2.55 -1.24
CA ASN A 40 3.37 -1.37 -1.37
C ASN A 40 2.63 -0.17 -2.00
N TYR A 41 1.52 -0.43 -2.71
CA TYR A 41 0.80 0.52 -3.57
C TYR A 41 -0.71 0.34 -3.44
N TYR A 42 -1.21 -0.02 -2.25
CA TYR A 42 -2.63 -0.22 -2.01
C TYR A 42 -3.47 1.00 -2.42
N ASN A 43 -2.93 2.23 -2.28
CA ASN A 43 -3.57 3.48 -2.73
C ASN A 43 -3.76 3.57 -4.25
N PHE A 44 -3.01 2.79 -5.04
CA PHE A 44 -3.22 2.70 -6.48
C PHE A 44 -4.29 1.70 -6.86
N ASN A 45 -4.52 0.69 -6.01
CA ASN A 45 -5.59 -0.29 -6.13
C ASN A 45 -5.60 -1.04 -7.49
N PHE A 46 -4.42 -1.40 -7.99
CA PHE A 46 -4.27 -2.01 -9.31
C PHE A 46 -5.02 -3.34 -9.44
N LYS A 47 -5.69 -3.53 -10.59
CA LYS A 47 -6.51 -4.72 -10.92
C LYS A 47 -5.93 -5.60 -12.02
N GLY A 48 -4.72 -5.32 -12.50
CA GLY A 48 -4.03 -6.06 -13.55
C GLY A 48 -2.51 -6.05 -13.39
N LYS A 49 -1.79 -6.70 -14.30
CA LYS A 49 -0.31 -6.73 -14.32
C LYS A 49 0.24 -5.40 -14.86
N VAL A 50 0.26 -4.39 -14.01
CA VAL A 50 0.78 -3.07 -14.35
C VAL A 50 2.30 -3.14 -14.50
N LYS A 51 2.79 -2.71 -15.67
CA LYS A 51 4.21 -2.55 -15.97
C LYS A 51 4.70 -1.19 -15.50
N SER A 52 3.96 -0.13 -15.81
CA SER A 52 4.29 1.22 -15.37
C SER A 52 3.05 2.08 -15.17
N VAL A 53 3.16 3.08 -14.31
CA VAL A 53 2.17 4.16 -14.18
C VAL A 53 2.88 5.50 -14.14
N LYS A 54 2.41 6.46 -14.93
CA LYS A 54 2.76 7.87 -14.80
C LYS A 54 1.55 8.62 -14.25
N THR A 55 1.72 9.39 -13.18
CA THR A 55 0.66 10.20 -12.61
C THR A 55 1.00 11.69 -12.73
N ARG A 56 0.05 12.49 -13.18
CA ARG A 56 0.17 13.96 -13.24
C ARG A 56 -1.08 14.65 -12.74
N TYR A 57 -0.94 15.91 -12.34
CA TYR A 57 -2.05 16.85 -12.31
C TYR A 57 -2.24 17.46 -13.69
N VAL A 58 -3.47 17.70 -14.10
CA VAL A 58 -3.79 18.23 -15.44
C VAL A 58 -4.42 19.61 -15.35
N SER A 59 -5.19 19.84 -14.30
CA SER A 59 -5.80 21.14 -14.06
C SER A 59 -5.94 21.39 -12.56
N ILE A 60 -5.95 22.67 -12.21
CA ILE A 60 -6.26 23.17 -10.88
C ILE A 60 -7.14 24.40 -11.05
N LYS A 61 -8.23 24.46 -10.29
CA LYS A 61 -9.21 25.54 -10.39
C LYS A 61 -8.54 26.92 -10.30
N GLU A 62 -8.77 27.75 -11.30
CA GLU A 62 -7.99 28.99 -11.49
C GLU A 62 -8.24 30.01 -10.39
N ALA A 63 -9.49 30.13 -9.94
CA ALA A 63 -9.94 31.09 -8.94
C ALA A 63 -9.33 30.87 -7.54
N LEU A 64 -8.65 29.73 -7.30
CA LEU A 64 -8.00 29.47 -6.02
C LEU A 64 -6.77 30.37 -5.81
N THR A 65 -6.57 30.83 -4.58
CA THR A 65 -5.35 31.57 -4.21
C THR A 65 -4.11 30.69 -4.33
N LYS A 66 -2.93 31.29 -4.49
CA LYS A 66 -1.65 30.56 -4.58
C LYS A 66 -1.43 29.61 -3.39
N THR A 67 -1.75 30.05 -2.18
CA THR A 67 -1.63 29.24 -0.95
C THR A 67 -2.59 28.05 -0.97
N VAL A 68 -3.84 28.26 -1.38
CA VAL A 68 -4.83 27.17 -1.49
C VAL A 68 -4.40 26.19 -2.57
N LYS A 69 -3.90 26.68 -3.72
CA LYS A 69 -3.36 25.84 -4.80
C LYS A 69 -2.25 24.91 -4.30
N GLN A 70 -1.31 25.42 -3.51
CA GLN A 70 -0.26 24.57 -2.94
C GLN A 70 -0.83 23.57 -1.92
N ASN A 71 -1.76 24.00 -1.08
CA ASN A 71 -2.40 23.12 -0.11
C ASN A 71 -3.16 21.97 -0.78
N VAL A 72 -3.92 22.20 -1.85
CA VAL A 72 -4.68 21.12 -2.50
C VAL A 72 -3.78 20.16 -3.27
N LYS A 73 -2.63 20.61 -3.78
CA LYS A 73 -1.62 19.73 -4.40
C LYS A 73 -1.01 18.75 -3.41
N VAL A 74 -0.76 19.21 -2.19
CA VAL A 74 -0.08 18.39 -1.18
C VAL A 74 -1.05 17.71 -0.22
N LYS A 75 -2.25 18.24 0.03
CA LYS A 75 -3.21 17.75 1.04
C LYS A 75 -4.44 17.05 0.44
N ASN A 76 -4.31 16.38 -0.68
CA ASN A 76 -5.36 15.52 -1.24
C ASN A 76 -5.13 14.03 -0.89
N ASP A 77 -6.08 13.17 -1.29
CA ASP A 77 -6.08 11.72 -1.06
C ASP A 77 -5.49 10.93 -2.25
N VAL A 78 -5.06 11.60 -3.33
CA VAL A 78 -4.46 11.03 -4.55
C VAL A 78 -2.97 11.40 -4.59
N ARG A 79 -2.25 11.04 -3.53
CA ARG A 79 -0.80 11.24 -3.44
C ARG A 79 -0.10 10.04 -4.03
N ASN A 80 0.27 10.18 -5.29
CA ASN A 80 0.92 9.14 -6.04
C ASN A 80 2.29 9.62 -6.48
N ASN A 81 3.23 8.69 -6.61
CA ASN A 81 4.50 8.98 -7.23
C ASN A 81 4.25 9.40 -8.69
N ASN A 82 5.14 10.25 -9.21
CA ASN A 82 5.05 10.71 -10.59
C ASN A 82 5.18 9.55 -11.56
N TYR A 83 6.08 8.62 -11.22
CA TYR A 83 6.30 7.43 -11.98
C TYR A 83 6.58 6.24 -11.08
N LEU A 84 5.98 5.11 -11.42
CA LEU A 84 6.30 3.81 -10.89
C LEU A 84 6.49 2.84 -12.05
N GLU A 85 7.51 2.01 -11.96
CA GLU A 85 7.69 0.85 -12.82
C GLU A 85 7.75 -0.41 -11.95
N PHE A 86 7.21 -1.50 -12.45
CA PHE A 86 7.17 -2.78 -11.74
C PHE A 86 7.89 -3.85 -12.54
N TYR A 87 8.36 -4.88 -11.86
CA TYR A 87 8.66 -6.16 -12.47
C TYR A 87 7.34 -6.92 -12.76
N GLU A 88 7.38 -7.91 -13.65
CA GLU A 88 6.20 -8.72 -14.01
C GLU A 88 5.53 -9.42 -12.81
N ASN A 89 6.29 -9.62 -11.72
CA ASN A 89 5.78 -10.17 -10.47
C ASN A 89 5.10 -9.14 -9.55
N GLY A 90 4.90 -7.90 -10.01
CA GLY A 90 4.28 -6.80 -9.27
C GLY A 90 5.19 -6.12 -8.24
N LEU A 91 6.44 -6.56 -8.07
CA LEU A 91 7.40 -5.86 -7.23
C LEU A 91 7.84 -4.57 -7.90
N LEU A 92 7.98 -3.51 -7.12
CA LEU A 92 8.42 -2.22 -7.60
C LEU A 92 9.86 -2.28 -8.12
N LYS A 93 10.10 -1.76 -9.31
CA LYS A 93 11.39 -1.70 -9.99
C LYS A 93 11.99 -0.30 -9.94
N ILE A 94 11.21 0.73 -10.26
CA ILE A 94 11.66 2.14 -10.27
C ILE A 94 10.58 3.00 -9.63
N GLN A 95 10.98 4.01 -8.88
CA GLN A 95 10.11 5.09 -8.45
C GLN A 95 10.75 6.45 -8.67
N TYR A 96 9.91 7.43 -8.99
CA TYR A 96 10.32 8.81 -9.17
C TYR A 96 9.24 9.77 -8.68
N GLY A 97 9.68 10.77 -7.89
CA GLY A 97 8.84 11.82 -7.33
C GLY A 97 7.81 11.30 -6.32
N ASN A 98 7.48 12.15 -5.34
CA ASN A 98 6.50 11.81 -4.29
C ASN A 98 5.20 12.63 -4.41
N ILE A 99 5.12 13.55 -5.38
CA ILE A 99 3.97 14.44 -5.62
C ILE A 99 3.81 14.66 -7.13
N PRO A 100 2.62 14.39 -7.71
CA PRO A 100 2.34 14.60 -9.14
C PRO A 100 2.69 16.01 -9.61
N LEU A 101 3.31 16.10 -10.78
CA LEU A 101 3.61 17.37 -11.46
C LEU A 101 2.46 17.74 -12.42
N PHE A 102 2.40 19.02 -12.84
CA PHE A 102 1.37 19.49 -13.77
C PHE A 102 1.66 19.12 -15.22
N GLU A 103 2.91 18.84 -15.52
CA GLU A 103 3.37 18.42 -16.83
C GLU A 103 3.95 17.01 -16.71
N PHE A 104 3.85 16.24 -17.80
CA PHE A 104 4.68 15.06 -17.93
C PHE A 104 6.09 15.56 -18.21
N ASP A 105 6.83 15.89 -17.15
CA ASP A 105 8.25 16.12 -17.29
C ASP A 105 8.88 14.87 -17.92
N VAL A 106 9.89 15.08 -18.76
CA VAL A 106 10.78 14.00 -19.17
C VAL A 106 11.29 13.37 -17.87
N ILE A 107 10.95 12.10 -17.64
CA ILE A 107 11.38 11.38 -16.44
C ILE A 107 12.90 11.52 -16.39
N ASP A 108 13.36 12.32 -15.43
CA ASP A 108 14.77 12.55 -15.23
C ASP A 108 15.35 11.24 -14.67
N SER A 109 15.91 10.43 -15.58
CA SER A 109 16.47 9.12 -15.27
C SER A 109 17.56 9.19 -14.19
N THR A 110 18.07 10.39 -13.93
CA THR A 110 19.16 10.69 -13.02
C THR A 110 18.72 10.90 -11.57
N LYS A 111 17.41 10.90 -11.27
CA LYS A 111 16.82 11.10 -9.93
C LYS A 111 15.93 9.95 -9.48
N ASN A 112 16.11 8.79 -10.08
CA ASN A 112 15.29 7.62 -9.81
C ASN A 112 15.84 6.83 -8.63
N GLU A 113 14.93 6.28 -7.83
CA GLU A 113 15.26 5.16 -6.94
C GLU A 113 15.02 3.86 -7.70
N ILE A 114 16.05 3.00 -7.73
CA ILE A 114 16.01 1.68 -8.38
C ILE A 114 15.97 0.60 -7.32
N MET A 115 14.99 -0.28 -7.45
CA MET A 115 14.71 -1.34 -6.50
C MET A 115 15.16 -2.68 -7.07
N GLN A 116 16.04 -3.36 -6.33
CA GLN A 116 16.55 -4.67 -6.67
C GLN A 116 16.22 -5.66 -5.55
N TYR A 117 15.88 -6.88 -5.95
CA TYR A 117 15.53 -7.98 -5.05
C TYR A 117 16.36 -9.20 -5.39
N ASP A 118 16.66 -10.01 -4.37
CA ASP A 118 17.29 -11.32 -4.58
C ASP A 118 16.23 -12.33 -5.06
N SER A 119 16.42 -12.87 -6.27
CA SER A 119 15.51 -13.86 -6.86
C SER A 119 15.42 -15.16 -6.05
N LYS A 120 16.51 -15.57 -5.39
CA LYS A 120 16.51 -16.74 -4.49
C LYS A 120 15.70 -16.46 -3.25
N ASP A 121 15.78 -15.24 -2.71
CA ASP A 121 14.98 -14.80 -1.58
C ASP A 121 13.49 -14.78 -1.91
N ILE A 122 13.13 -14.23 -3.07
CA ILE A 122 11.75 -14.24 -3.58
C ILE A 122 11.23 -15.68 -3.67
N ALA A 123 11.94 -16.56 -4.36
CA ALA A 123 11.54 -17.96 -4.51
C ALA A 123 11.38 -18.67 -3.15
N LYS A 124 12.31 -18.41 -2.22
CA LYS A 124 12.28 -18.98 -0.87
C LYS A 124 11.08 -18.49 -0.06
N LYS A 125 10.74 -17.21 -0.12
CA LYS A 125 9.75 -16.58 0.76
C LYS A 125 8.32 -16.63 0.23
N ARG A 126 8.12 -16.78 -1.08
CA ARG A 126 6.77 -16.97 -1.69
C ARG A 126 6.00 -18.17 -1.13
N LYS A 127 6.68 -19.16 -0.57
CA LYS A 127 6.04 -20.31 0.08
C LYS A 127 5.37 -19.99 1.42
N TYR A 128 5.69 -18.84 2.04
CA TYR A 128 5.13 -18.44 3.32
C TYR A 128 3.71 -17.90 3.13
N LYS A 129 2.81 -18.28 4.04
CA LYS A 129 1.40 -17.88 3.97
C LYS A 129 1.11 -16.82 5.03
N PRO A 130 1.00 -15.54 4.65
CA PRO A 130 0.28 -14.59 5.49
C PRO A 130 -1.21 -14.92 5.35
N ILE A 131 -1.80 -15.60 6.32
CA ILE A 131 -3.20 -16.02 6.22
C ILE A 131 -4.09 -14.82 6.55
N LEU A 132 -4.39 -13.99 5.55
CA LEU A 132 -5.46 -13.01 5.60
C LEU A 132 -6.15 -12.85 4.25
N ASN A 133 -7.48 -12.92 4.25
CA ASN A 133 -8.34 -12.44 3.17
C ASN A 133 -8.44 -10.92 3.31
N ILE A 134 -7.48 -10.19 2.76
CA ILE A 134 -7.42 -8.74 2.79
C ILE A 134 -8.02 -8.19 1.50
N VAL A 135 -8.91 -7.20 1.60
CA VAL A 135 -9.41 -6.42 0.44
C VAL A 135 -8.36 -5.36 0.09
N ASN A 136 -8.27 -4.84 -1.13
CA ASN A 136 -7.19 -3.93 -1.57
C ASN A 136 -7.11 -2.52 -0.89
N ILE A 137 -7.61 -2.34 0.34
CA ILE A 137 -7.76 -1.03 1.01
C ILE A 137 -6.92 -0.96 2.32
N PHE A 138 -6.17 -2.01 2.68
CA PHE A 138 -5.51 -2.08 3.99
C PHE A 138 -4.14 -1.43 4.00
N GLN A 139 -3.95 -0.47 4.92
CA GLN A 139 -2.67 0.21 5.16
C GLN A 139 -1.78 -0.56 6.14
N VAL A 140 -1.58 -1.87 5.94
CA VAL A 140 -0.68 -2.66 6.81
C VAL A 140 0.22 -3.59 5.98
N PRO A 141 1.36 -3.09 5.50
CA PRO A 141 2.32 -3.85 4.71
C PRO A 141 2.87 -5.10 5.43
N GLU A 142 2.89 -5.12 6.76
CA GLU A 142 3.36 -6.23 7.59
C GLU A 142 2.41 -7.42 7.59
N LEU A 143 1.22 -7.28 7.01
CA LEU A 143 0.34 -8.40 6.73
C LEU A 143 0.79 -9.19 5.51
N PHE A 144 1.78 -8.73 4.76
CA PHE A 144 2.30 -9.39 3.58
C PHE A 144 3.74 -9.84 3.77
N VAL A 145 4.17 -10.84 2.98
CA VAL A 145 5.56 -11.28 2.96
C VAL A 145 6.45 -10.16 2.40
N ASN A 146 7.58 -9.95 3.04
CA ASN A 146 8.60 -9.00 2.64
C ASN A 146 9.85 -9.70 2.12
N PHE A 147 10.43 -9.11 1.08
CA PHE A 147 11.60 -9.63 0.39
C PHE A 147 12.79 -8.73 0.70
N ASP A 148 13.98 -9.30 0.67
CA ASP A 148 15.21 -8.54 0.80
C ASP A 148 15.29 -7.54 -0.35
N LEU A 149 15.56 -6.28 0.01
CA LEU A 149 15.43 -5.13 -0.86
C LEU A 149 16.72 -4.30 -0.80
N TYR A 150 17.19 -3.94 -1.99
CA TYR A 150 18.27 -3.00 -2.21
C TYR A 150 17.74 -1.82 -3.01
N ILE A 151 17.84 -0.63 -2.45
CA ILE A 151 17.47 0.63 -3.11
C ILE A 151 18.75 1.35 -3.49
N TYR A 152 18.81 1.80 -4.74
CA TYR A 152 19.90 2.60 -5.28
C TYR A 152 19.35 3.96 -5.69
N SER A 153 19.88 5.04 -5.11
CA SER A 153 19.58 6.42 -5.51
C SER A 153 20.73 7.02 -6.31
N TYR A 154 20.38 7.77 -7.34
CA TYR A 154 21.32 8.50 -8.18
C TYR A 154 20.95 9.99 -8.09
N GLU A 155 21.94 10.88 -7.98
CA GLU A 155 21.81 12.26 -8.48
C GLU A 155 23.08 12.60 -9.27
N LEU A 156 22.92 13.24 -10.43
CA LEU A 156 24.07 13.82 -11.14
C LEU A 156 24.40 15.19 -10.51
N GLY A 157 25.52 15.25 -9.79
CA GLY A 157 26.12 16.52 -9.37
C GLY A 157 26.84 17.24 -10.53
N PRO A 158 27.08 18.57 -10.42
CA PRO A 158 27.70 19.39 -11.47
C PRO A 158 29.22 19.16 -11.66
N THR A 159 29.79 18.07 -11.14
CA THR A 159 31.23 17.80 -11.26
C THR A 159 31.56 17.09 -12.57
N ILE A 160 32.72 17.45 -13.12
CA ILE A 160 33.23 17.17 -14.48
C ILE A 160 33.35 15.65 -14.81
N ASN A 161 33.15 14.74 -13.85
CA ASN A 161 33.43 13.31 -14.00
C ASN A 161 32.21 12.36 -13.97
N GLY A 162 30.97 12.85 -13.89
CA GLY A 162 29.78 12.02 -14.14
C GLY A 162 29.47 10.95 -13.08
N VAL A 163 28.26 11.02 -12.51
CA VAL A 163 27.65 10.05 -11.56
C VAL A 163 28.34 9.96 -10.20
N GLU A 164 27.80 10.70 -9.21
CA GLU A 164 27.99 10.38 -7.80
C GLU A 164 26.86 9.44 -7.34
N HIS A 165 27.20 8.27 -6.80
CA HIS A 165 26.23 7.37 -6.16
C HIS A 165 25.93 7.90 -4.76
N LEU A 166 24.71 8.41 -4.52
CA LEU A 166 24.38 9.13 -3.29
C LEU A 166 23.65 8.30 -2.23
N GLY A 167 23.37 7.02 -2.47
CA GLY A 167 22.78 6.21 -1.42
C GLY A 167 22.49 4.79 -1.83
N ARG A 168 22.76 3.88 -0.89
CA ARG A 168 22.23 2.53 -0.93
C ARG A 168 21.42 2.32 0.33
N ILE A 169 20.21 1.79 0.22
CA ILE A 169 19.49 1.27 1.38
C ILE A 169 19.41 -0.24 1.23
N GLN A 170 19.82 -0.97 2.27
CA GLN A 170 19.70 -2.43 2.32
C GLN A 170 18.72 -2.79 3.44
N THR A 171 17.62 -3.45 3.08
CA THR A 171 16.65 -3.99 4.03
C THR A 171 16.58 -5.50 3.88
N ASN A 172 16.72 -6.23 4.98
CA ASN A 172 16.61 -7.69 4.99
C ASN A 172 15.49 -8.16 5.91
N TYR A 173 14.83 -9.26 5.52
CA TYR A 173 13.73 -9.85 6.26
C TYR A 173 14.00 -11.33 6.55
N ILE A 174 13.89 -11.71 7.82
CA ILE A 174 13.98 -13.11 8.26
C ILE A 174 12.65 -13.53 8.86
N TYR A 175 12.21 -14.74 8.55
CA TYR A 175 10.95 -15.32 9.02
C TYR A 175 11.19 -16.60 9.79
N LYS A 176 10.57 -16.72 10.96
CA LYS A 176 10.34 -18.01 11.62
C LYS A 176 8.93 -18.47 11.31
N THR A 177 8.80 -19.74 10.95
CA THR A 177 7.52 -20.34 10.62
C THR A 177 7.24 -21.54 11.50
N ASP A 178 5.96 -21.87 11.66
CA ASP A 178 5.56 -23.12 12.28
C ASP A 178 5.50 -24.28 11.27
N LYS A 179 5.10 -25.47 11.74
CA LYS A 179 4.93 -26.67 10.91
C LYS A 179 3.96 -26.52 9.71
N ASN A 180 3.11 -25.50 9.72
CA ASN A 180 2.15 -25.21 8.68
C ASN A 180 2.63 -24.07 7.74
N ASN A 181 3.91 -23.67 7.83
CA ASN A 181 4.50 -22.52 7.14
C ASN A 181 3.81 -21.18 7.46
N ARG A 182 3.13 -21.07 8.60
CA ARG A 182 2.60 -19.78 9.09
C ARG A 182 3.73 -18.98 9.71
N ILE A 183 3.81 -17.69 9.41
CA ILE A 183 4.82 -16.80 10.00
C ILE A 183 4.47 -16.59 11.48
N ILE A 184 5.35 -16.98 12.40
CA ILE A 184 5.16 -16.76 13.84
C ILE A 184 6.00 -15.60 14.36
N GLU A 185 7.14 -15.32 13.72
CA GLU A 185 7.97 -14.14 13.97
C GLU A 185 8.56 -13.62 12.65
N SER A 186 8.66 -12.29 12.51
CA SER A 186 9.38 -11.65 11.42
C SER A 186 10.36 -10.61 11.94
N PHE A 187 11.55 -10.60 11.38
CA PHE A 187 12.65 -9.71 11.76
C PHE A 187 12.97 -8.83 10.58
N LYS A 188 12.96 -7.50 10.79
CA LYS A 188 13.42 -6.52 9.80
C LYS A 188 14.77 -5.99 10.23
N TYR A 189 15.76 -6.16 9.38
CA TYR A 189 17.11 -5.62 9.57
C TYR A 189 17.35 -4.49 8.58
N LEU A 190 18.04 -3.46 9.05
CA LEU A 190 18.47 -2.33 8.25
C LEU A 190 19.98 -2.18 8.38
N PRO A 191 20.80 -3.09 7.80
CA PRO A 191 22.25 -3.06 7.95
C PRO A 191 22.91 -1.78 7.40
N TYR A 192 22.22 -1.01 6.56
CA TYR A 192 22.80 0.18 5.96
C TYR A 192 21.75 1.25 5.62
N ASN A 193 22.04 2.51 5.97
CA ASN A 193 21.18 3.69 5.75
C ASN A 193 21.99 5.01 5.61
N GLU A 194 23.12 5.01 4.92
CA GLU A 194 23.96 6.22 4.77
C GLU A 194 24.15 6.63 3.30
N ASN A 195 24.27 7.94 3.07
CA ASN A 195 24.25 8.58 1.75
C ASN A 195 25.61 8.65 1.03
N ARG A 196 26.64 7.89 1.46
CA ARG A 196 28.02 8.12 0.97
C ARG A 196 28.94 6.91 0.88
N ASP A 197 28.42 5.68 0.80
CA ASP A 197 29.31 4.51 0.64
C ASP A 197 29.10 3.81 -0.71
N THR A 198 30.21 3.60 -1.39
CA THR A 198 30.26 2.89 -2.65
C THR A 198 30.63 1.43 -2.36
N VAL A 199 29.70 0.51 -2.67
CA VAL A 199 29.97 -0.81 -3.31
C VAL A 199 29.70 -2.13 -2.56
N ARG A 200 29.57 -2.30 -1.23
CA ARG A 200 29.41 -3.69 -0.67
C ARG A 200 28.11 -4.00 0.09
N ILE A 201 27.48 -5.12 -0.29
CA ILE A 201 26.36 -5.75 0.46
C ILE A 201 26.92 -6.10 1.85
N LYS A 202 26.26 -5.67 2.93
CA LYS A 202 26.72 -6.00 4.28
C LYS A 202 26.02 -7.26 4.79
N ASN A 203 26.77 -8.07 5.53
CA ASN A 203 26.20 -9.17 6.30
C ASN A 203 25.37 -8.60 7.45
N ILE A 204 24.20 -9.18 7.67
CA ILE A 204 23.29 -8.80 8.76
C ILE A 204 23.96 -9.10 10.11
N LYS A 205 23.95 -8.11 11.01
CA LYS A 205 24.36 -8.27 12.41
C LYS A 205 23.18 -8.09 13.35
N LYS A 206 23.36 -8.41 14.63
CA LYS A 206 22.28 -8.34 15.62
C LYS A 206 21.86 -6.89 15.85
N GLU A 207 22.84 -6.01 15.93
CA GLU A 207 22.68 -4.57 16.09
C GLU A 207 21.94 -3.91 14.93
N ASP A 208 21.86 -4.56 13.75
CA ASP A 208 21.11 -4.07 12.59
C ASP A 208 19.60 -4.31 12.70
N LEU A 209 19.15 -5.03 13.73
CA LEU A 209 17.72 -5.33 13.92
C LEU A 209 16.97 -4.04 14.16
N LEU A 210 16.05 -3.71 13.25
CA LEU A 210 15.18 -2.56 13.36
C LEU A 210 13.98 -2.91 14.22
N TRP A 211 13.26 -3.97 13.88
CA TRP A 211 12.17 -4.48 14.71
C TRP A 211 11.87 -5.96 14.47
N ASN A 212 11.27 -6.57 15.49
CA ASN A 212 10.72 -7.93 15.47
C ASN A 212 9.20 -7.85 15.66
N ILE A 213 8.46 -8.60 14.86
CA ILE A 213 7.01 -8.74 14.98
C ILE A 213 6.67 -10.19 15.33
N LYS A 214 5.93 -10.39 16.43
CA LYS A 214 5.38 -11.70 16.82
C LYS A 214 3.91 -11.79 16.43
N TYR A 215 3.54 -12.88 15.76
CA TYR A 215 2.21 -13.06 15.19
C TYR A 215 1.39 -14.00 16.07
N LEU A 216 0.19 -13.55 16.46
CA LEU A 216 -0.77 -14.32 17.23
C LEU A 216 -1.97 -14.68 16.34
N TYR A 217 -2.34 -15.96 16.35
CA TYR A 217 -3.41 -16.50 15.51
C TYR A 217 -4.59 -16.98 16.34
N ASN A 218 -5.80 -16.85 15.80
CA ASN A 218 -6.97 -17.52 16.36
C ASN A 218 -7.08 -18.99 15.88
N LYS A 219 -8.09 -19.71 16.38
CA LYS A 219 -8.38 -21.11 16.00
C LYS A 219 -8.73 -21.29 14.51
N LYS A 220 -9.14 -20.22 13.82
CA LYS A 220 -9.42 -20.19 12.37
C LYS A 220 -8.17 -19.86 11.54
N ASN A 221 -6.98 -19.84 12.15
CA ASN A 221 -5.71 -19.49 11.53
C ASN A 221 -5.62 -18.04 11.01
N GLN A 222 -6.41 -17.13 11.55
CA GLN A 222 -6.35 -15.71 11.19
C GLN A 222 -5.46 -14.96 12.20
N ILE A 223 -4.66 -14.01 11.72
CA ILE A 223 -3.83 -13.15 12.57
C ILE A 223 -4.75 -12.25 13.40
N ILE A 224 -4.73 -12.37 14.73
CA ILE A 224 -5.52 -11.49 15.62
C ILE A 224 -4.68 -10.38 16.24
N SER A 225 -3.36 -10.54 16.27
CA SER A 225 -2.45 -9.52 16.78
C SER A 225 -1.03 -9.70 16.24
N GLN A 226 -0.33 -8.58 16.06
CA GLN A 226 1.08 -8.49 15.75
C GLN A 226 1.76 -7.66 16.84
N LYS A 227 2.50 -8.28 17.75
CA LYS A 227 3.25 -7.56 18.79
C LYS A 227 4.55 -7.05 18.19
N ILE A 228 4.76 -5.74 18.27
CA ILE A 228 5.88 -5.04 17.66
C ILE A 228 6.92 -4.77 18.74
N ILE A 229 8.14 -5.27 18.54
CA ILE A 229 9.24 -5.20 19.50
C ILE A 229 10.41 -4.48 18.82
N PRO A 230 10.93 -3.38 19.39
CA PRO A 230 12.07 -2.69 18.82
C PRO A 230 13.31 -3.60 18.85
N GLY A 231 14.14 -3.52 17.81
CA GLY A 231 15.50 -4.03 17.86
C GLY A 231 16.50 -2.95 18.28
N ASP A 232 17.76 -3.34 18.41
CA ASP A 232 18.84 -2.46 18.88
C ASP A 232 18.97 -1.22 17.98
N LYS A 233 18.81 -1.36 16.66
CA LYS A 233 18.88 -0.23 15.71
C LYS A 233 17.77 0.79 15.87
N ALA A 234 16.56 0.34 16.20
CA ALA A 234 15.44 1.26 16.44
C ALA A 234 15.60 2.05 17.75
N LEU A 235 16.35 1.50 18.72
CA LEU A 235 16.63 2.14 20.00
C LEU A 235 17.94 2.95 20.00
N GLY A 236 18.74 2.83 18.95
CA GLY A 236 20.05 3.46 18.81
C GLY A 236 19.99 4.97 19.03
N LYS A 237 20.80 5.46 19.96
CA LYS A 237 20.96 6.89 20.28
C LYS A 237 22.01 7.60 19.41
N GLU A 238 22.77 6.87 18.61
CA GLU A 238 24.01 7.37 18.00
C GLU A 238 23.77 8.47 16.94
N ASP A 239 22.59 8.50 16.31
CA ASP A 239 22.27 9.50 15.28
C ASP A 239 21.15 10.49 15.69
N GLY A 240 20.75 10.51 16.96
CA GLY A 240 19.77 11.47 17.50
C GLY A 240 18.30 11.30 17.04
N PHE A 241 18.00 10.37 16.15
CA PHE A 241 16.63 10.06 15.71
C PHE A 241 16.27 8.60 15.99
N GLY A 242 15.53 8.37 17.09
CA GLY A 242 14.87 7.07 17.29
C GLY A 242 13.89 6.80 16.15
N VAL A 243 13.94 5.63 15.54
CA VAL A 243 13.07 5.28 14.41
C VAL A 243 11.64 5.07 14.93
N THR A 244 10.65 5.67 14.26
CA THR A 244 9.23 5.43 14.55
C THR A 244 8.73 4.19 13.80
N TYR A 245 7.70 3.55 14.34
CA TYR A 245 6.96 2.50 13.65
C TYR A 245 5.72 3.10 12.99
N THR A 246 5.59 2.89 11.68
CA THR A 246 4.47 3.41 10.88
C THR A 246 3.44 2.30 10.63
N ALA A 247 2.16 2.57 10.91
CA ALA A 247 1.05 1.71 10.51
C ALA A 247 -0.28 2.50 10.52
N LEU A 248 -1.25 2.09 9.70
CA LEU A 248 -2.58 2.72 9.62
C LEU A 248 -2.50 4.25 9.47
N GLY A 249 -1.64 4.72 8.55
CA GLY A 249 -1.52 6.13 8.19
C GLY A 249 -0.97 7.02 9.30
N THR A 250 -0.27 6.45 10.28
CA THR A 250 0.34 7.20 11.38
C THR A 250 1.61 6.54 11.88
N GLU A 251 2.30 7.24 12.77
CA GLU A 251 3.57 6.81 13.36
C GLU A 251 3.47 6.74 14.87
N SER A 252 4.27 5.85 15.47
CA SER A 252 4.42 5.75 16.91
C SER A 252 5.87 5.47 17.29
N GLY A 253 6.29 5.98 18.44
CA GLY A 253 7.45 5.43 19.14
C GLY A 253 7.20 3.99 19.60
N PHE A 254 8.25 3.33 20.06
CA PHE A 254 8.18 1.97 20.60
C PHE A 254 7.75 1.97 22.06
N TYR A 255 6.60 1.34 22.33
CA TYR A 255 6.07 1.09 23.67
C TYR A 255 6.07 -0.41 23.97
N SER A 256 6.11 -0.79 25.24
CA SER A 256 6.14 -2.20 25.66
C SER A 256 4.89 -3.00 25.24
N ASP A 257 3.78 -2.30 25.01
CA ASP A 257 2.49 -2.81 24.57
C ASP A 257 2.18 -2.52 23.09
N LEU A 258 3.15 -2.04 22.30
CA LEU A 258 2.98 -1.69 20.89
C LEU A 258 2.57 -2.91 20.07
N GLN A 259 1.43 -2.82 19.39
CA GLN A 259 0.89 -3.93 18.60
C GLN A 259 -0.17 -3.48 17.60
N LEU A 260 -0.34 -4.27 16.55
CA LEU A 260 -1.54 -4.24 15.71
C LEU A 260 -2.52 -5.31 16.18
N LYS A 261 -3.82 -5.02 16.15
CA LYS A 261 -4.90 -5.95 16.52
C LYS A 261 -5.97 -5.98 15.44
N TYR A 262 -6.56 -7.15 15.23
CA TYR A 262 -7.56 -7.37 14.18
C TYR A 262 -8.80 -8.07 14.72
N LYS A 263 -9.98 -7.67 14.23
CA LYS A 263 -11.24 -8.40 14.41
C LYS A 263 -11.80 -8.82 13.06
N TYR A 264 -12.55 -9.92 13.08
CA TYR A 264 -13.13 -10.54 11.89
C TYR A 264 -14.63 -10.73 12.05
N ASP A 265 -15.35 -10.68 10.92
CA ASP A 265 -16.72 -11.17 10.87
C ASP A 265 -16.80 -12.70 10.75
N ASN A 266 -18.02 -13.23 10.67
CA ASN A 266 -18.28 -14.65 10.52
C ASN A 266 -17.78 -15.23 9.17
N LYS A 267 -17.70 -14.40 8.12
CA LYS A 267 -17.13 -14.74 6.80
C LYS A 267 -15.60 -14.69 6.78
N GLY A 268 -14.98 -14.28 7.88
CA GLY A 268 -13.53 -14.20 8.03
C GLY A 268 -12.89 -12.96 7.40
N ARG A 269 -13.69 -11.93 7.12
CA ARG A 269 -13.22 -10.63 6.62
C ARG A 269 -12.82 -9.74 7.81
N VAL A 270 -11.75 -8.97 7.68
CA VAL A 270 -11.34 -8.02 8.74
C VAL A 270 -12.38 -6.90 8.83
N ILE A 271 -12.92 -6.67 10.02
CA ILE A 271 -13.89 -5.59 10.30
C ILE A 271 -13.32 -4.47 11.15
N GLN A 272 -12.15 -4.70 11.76
CA GLN A 272 -11.45 -3.68 12.55
C GLN A 272 -9.95 -3.96 12.57
N SER A 273 -9.16 -2.91 12.37
CA SER A 273 -7.71 -2.85 12.58
C SER A 273 -7.41 -1.80 13.63
N ILE A 274 -6.60 -2.12 14.64
CA ILE A 274 -6.20 -1.17 15.71
C ILE A 274 -4.69 -1.17 15.81
N PHE A 275 -4.08 0.00 15.70
CA PHE A 275 -2.71 0.26 16.13
C PHE A 275 -2.75 0.76 17.58
N TRP A 276 -2.24 -0.06 18.50
CA TRP A 276 -2.30 0.16 19.94
C TRP A 276 -0.89 0.32 20.50
N GLY A 277 -0.72 1.25 21.44
CA GLY A 277 0.52 1.41 22.19
C GLY A 277 0.40 2.55 23.19
N ASN A 278 1.27 2.54 24.20
CA ASN A 278 1.21 3.48 25.32
C ASN A 278 -0.15 3.44 26.06
N ASN A 279 -0.70 2.24 26.24
CA ASN A 279 -1.99 1.98 26.86
C ASN A 279 -3.18 2.70 26.21
N ARG A 280 -3.09 3.05 24.92
CA ARG A 280 -4.17 3.71 24.18
C ARG A 280 -4.22 3.28 22.72
N VAL A 281 -5.33 3.61 22.07
CA VAL A 281 -5.44 3.52 20.60
C VAL A 281 -4.60 4.65 20.00
N ILE A 282 -3.66 4.29 19.14
CA ILE A 282 -2.85 5.22 18.36
C ILE A 282 -3.55 5.55 17.04
N SER A 283 -4.04 4.52 16.34
CA SER A 283 -4.86 4.63 15.14
C SER A 283 -5.81 3.44 15.03
N SER A 284 -6.94 3.60 14.35
CA SER A 284 -7.84 2.49 14.04
C SER A 284 -8.61 2.71 12.75
N GLU A 285 -8.98 1.61 12.12
CA GLU A 285 -9.88 1.55 10.95
C GLU A 285 -10.99 0.53 11.22
N ASP A 286 -12.24 0.95 11.14
CA ASP A 286 -13.42 0.08 11.19
C ASP A 286 -14.03 -0.05 9.81
N TYR A 287 -14.12 -1.28 9.29
CA TYR A 287 -14.55 -1.55 7.91
C TYR A 287 -16.01 -2.01 7.87
N GLU A 288 -16.80 -1.34 7.04
CA GLU A 288 -18.18 -1.69 6.73
C GLU A 288 -18.27 -2.19 5.30
N TYR A 289 -18.77 -3.41 5.12
CA TYR A 289 -18.86 -4.05 3.81
C TYR A 289 -20.24 -3.86 3.20
N HIS A 290 -20.28 -3.66 1.88
CA HIS A 290 -21.51 -3.69 1.12
C HIS A 290 -22.25 -5.03 1.36
N PRO A 291 -23.55 -5.02 1.70
CA PRO A 291 -24.25 -6.20 2.18
C PRO A 291 -24.31 -7.34 1.15
N SER A 292 -24.55 -7.03 -0.12
CA SER A 292 -24.63 -8.01 -1.22
C SER A 292 -23.32 -8.17 -2.01
N LYS A 293 -22.71 -7.06 -2.45
CA LYS A 293 -21.51 -7.06 -3.31
C LYS A 293 -20.20 -7.39 -2.58
N GLY A 294 -20.14 -7.28 -1.25
CA GLY A 294 -19.02 -7.75 -0.46
C GLY A 294 -17.73 -6.92 -0.50
N PHE A 295 -17.69 -5.79 -1.22
CA PHE A 295 -16.58 -4.81 -1.15
C PHE A 295 -16.68 -3.96 0.12
N VAL A 296 -15.58 -3.31 0.53
CA VAL A 296 -15.59 -2.35 1.66
C VAL A 296 -16.24 -1.06 1.18
N GLN A 297 -17.39 -0.69 1.75
CA GLN A 297 -18.13 0.50 1.37
C GLN A 297 -17.73 1.71 2.22
N LYS A 298 -17.49 1.53 3.53
CA LYS A 298 -17.07 2.63 4.42
C LYS A 298 -15.94 2.19 5.32
N VAL A 299 -15.04 3.12 5.60
CA VAL A 299 -13.97 2.97 6.59
C VAL A 299 -14.05 4.13 7.55
N ARG A 300 -14.28 3.86 8.83
CA ARG A 300 -14.23 4.87 9.89
C ARG A 300 -12.82 4.85 10.47
N CYS A 301 -12.15 5.99 10.41
CA CYS A 301 -10.76 6.12 10.79
C CYS A 301 -10.63 6.99 12.04
N TYR A 302 -9.67 6.63 12.88
CA TYR A 302 -9.21 7.44 14.01
C TYR A 302 -7.69 7.47 14.03
N VAL A 303 -7.10 8.64 14.29
CA VAL A 303 -5.65 8.83 14.52
C VAL A 303 -5.42 9.74 15.72
N SER A 304 -4.48 9.37 16.59
CA SER A 304 -4.21 10.10 17.85
C SER A 304 -3.24 11.29 17.67
N GLY A 305 -2.37 11.24 16.66
CA GLY A 305 -1.38 12.28 16.33
C GLY A 305 -1.71 13.03 15.02
N ALA A 306 -0.69 13.64 14.40
CA ALA A 306 -0.84 14.43 13.17
C ALA A 306 -1.36 13.62 11.95
N GLY A 307 -1.38 12.28 12.03
CA GLY A 307 -1.85 11.39 10.97
C GLY A 307 -1.15 11.62 9.62
N GLU A 308 -1.75 11.13 8.54
CA GLU A 308 -1.37 11.56 7.18
C GLU A 308 -1.58 13.08 7.04
N ILE A 309 -0.63 13.76 6.39
CA ILE A 309 -0.61 15.23 6.17
C ILE A 309 -1.94 15.78 5.56
N ALA A 310 -2.82 14.92 5.03
CA ALA A 310 -4.10 15.28 4.40
C ALA A 310 -5.29 15.36 5.37
N ASN A 311 -5.13 15.01 6.65
CA ASN A 311 -6.24 14.88 7.61
C ASN A 311 -6.29 16.09 8.58
N PRO A 312 -7.28 16.99 8.46
CA PRO A 312 -7.45 18.11 9.39
C PRO A 312 -8.04 17.70 10.75
N THR A 313 -8.59 16.48 10.88
CA THR A 313 -9.23 15.97 12.09
C THR A 313 -8.66 14.61 12.47
N LYS A 314 -8.80 14.25 13.76
CA LYS A 314 -8.44 12.92 14.27
C LYS A 314 -9.36 11.83 13.78
N LYS A 315 -10.63 12.16 13.51
CA LYS A 315 -11.66 11.22 13.07
C LYS A 315 -12.14 11.60 11.68
N TYR A 316 -12.29 10.61 10.81
CA TYR A 316 -12.83 10.81 9.47
C TYR A 316 -13.42 9.52 8.92
N ILE A 317 -14.27 9.64 7.91
CA ILE A 317 -14.94 8.53 7.24
C ILE A 317 -14.56 8.56 5.76
N LYS A 318 -14.07 7.45 5.22
CA LYS A 318 -13.83 7.24 3.79
C LYS A 318 -14.94 6.35 3.23
N THR A 319 -15.69 6.82 2.24
CA THR A 319 -16.66 6.03 1.49
C THR A 319 -16.04 5.61 0.17
N HIS A 320 -16.18 4.34 -0.20
CA HIS A 320 -15.57 3.76 -1.39
C HIS A 320 -16.62 3.26 -2.37
N ASN A 321 -16.26 3.27 -3.66
CA ASN A 321 -17.03 2.57 -4.69
C ASN A 321 -16.68 1.07 -4.74
N GLU A 322 -17.30 0.33 -5.66
CA GLU A 322 -17.08 -1.11 -5.81
C GLU A 322 -15.67 -1.49 -6.28
N ASN A 323 -14.96 -0.57 -6.93
CA ASN A 323 -13.57 -0.78 -7.33
C ASN A 323 -12.62 -0.66 -6.13
N GLY A 324 -13.03 0.02 -5.05
CA GLY A 324 -12.24 0.26 -3.86
C GLY A 324 -11.61 1.66 -3.81
N ASP A 325 -12.05 2.58 -4.67
CA ASP A 325 -11.57 3.97 -4.71
C ASP A 325 -12.45 4.86 -3.82
N ILE A 326 -11.83 5.85 -3.15
CA ILE A 326 -12.52 6.78 -2.24
C ILE A 326 -13.39 7.74 -3.07
N ILE A 327 -14.71 7.71 -2.91
CA ILE A 327 -15.63 8.65 -3.59
C ILE A 327 -16.06 9.83 -2.71
N GLU A 328 -15.96 9.67 -1.39
CA GLU A 328 -16.23 10.71 -0.40
C GLU A 328 -15.32 10.54 0.81
N LYS A 329 -14.83 11.65 1.33
CA LYS A 329 -14.16 11.71 2.63
C LYS A 329 -14.81 12.78 3.50
N GLU A 330 -15.31 12.36 4.66
CA GLU A 330 -15.96 13.23 5.64
C GLU A 330 -15.08 13.37 6.88
N PHE A 331 -14.83 14.60 7.30
CA PHE A 331 -14.05 14.92 8.48
C PHE A 331 -14.97 15.12 9.69
N ILE A 332 -14.70 14.40 10.77
CA ILE A 332 -15.50 14.45 11.99
C ILE A 332 -14.76 15.32 13.02
N LEU A 333 -15.40 16.40 13.44
CA LEU A 333 -14.86 17.35 14.42
C LEU A 333 -14.71 16.69 15.79
N ASP A 334 -13.57 16.92 16.44
CA ASP A 334 -13.46 16.73 17.88
C ASP A 334 -13.84 18.04 18.59
N PHE A 335 -14.94 17.99 19.34
CA PHE A 335 -15.38 19.09 20.20
C PHE A 335 -14.38 19.35 21.34
N PRO A 336 -14.21 20.61 21.79
CA PRO A 336 -14.97 21.80 21.42
C PRO A 336 -14.32 22.73 20.36
N GLU A 337 -13.12 22.42 19.87
CA GLU A 337 -12.20 23.47 19.32
C GLU A 337 -11.90 23.41 17.82
N GLN A 338 -12.54 22.53 17.05
CA GLN A 338 -12.24 22.41 15.62
C GLN A 338 -13.27 23.14 14.75
N LYS A 339 -12.82 24.19 14.06
CA LYS A 339 -13.49 24.72 12.86
C LYS A 339 -12.66 24.29 11.66
N ILE A 340 -13.23 23.46 10.79
CA ILE A 340 -12.59 23.07 9.53
C ILE A 340 -13.51 23.45 8.37
N SER A 341 -12.92 23.87 7.28
CA SER A 341 -13.60 24.03 6.00
C SER A 341 -12.67 23.53 4.89
N PRO A 342 -13.10 22.57 4.05
CA PRO A 342 -14.42 21.93 4.05
C PRO A 342 -14.52 20.76 5.05
N MET A 343 -15.77 20.39 5.39
CA MET A 343 -16.10 19.18 6.16
C MET A 343 -16.06 17.90 5.31
N LYS A 344 -16.18 18.03 3.99
CA LYS A 344 -16.23 16.91 3.04
C LYS A 344 -15.33 17.14 1.85
N ARG A 345 -14.90 16.06 1.22
CA ARG A 345 -14.23 16.02 -0.08
C ARG A 345 -14.86 14.93 -0.92
N PHE A 346 -14.86 15.11 -2.22
CA PHE A 346 -15.42 14.15 -3.14
C PHE A 346 -14.52 13.87 -4.32
N TYR A 347 -14.70 12.70 -4.91
CA TYR A 347 -13.89 12.23 -6.01
C TYR A 347 -14.77 11.51 -7.02
N ASP A 348 -14.53 11.79 -8.30
CA ASP A 348 -15.14 11.08 -9.44
C ASP A 348 -14.03 10.53 -10.34
N TYR A 349 -14.25 9.36 -10.90
CA TYR A 349 -13.23 8.58 -11.60
C TYR A 349 -13.67 8.15 -12.99
N GLU A 350 -12.73 8.17 -13.92
CA GLU A 350 -12.84 7.47 -15.22
C GLU A 350 -11.88 6.28 -15.21
N TYR A 351 -12.28 5.17 -15.83
CA TYR A 351 -11.60 3.88 -15.75
C TYR A 351 -11.17 3.37 -17.13
N ASP A 352 -10.08 2.62 -17.16
CA ASP A 352 -9.71 1.82 -18.32
C ASP A 352 -10.41 0.44 -18.34
N LYS A 353 -10.08 -0.36 -19.36
CA LYS A 353 -10.64 -1.72 -19.56
C LYS A 353 -10.29 -2.72 -18.44
N TYR A 354 -9.31 -2.43 -17.59
CA TYR A 354 -8.93 -3.26 -16.46
C TYR A 354 -9.55 -2.77 -15.15
N ASN A 355 -10.44 -1.77 -15.19
CA ASN A 355 -11.01 -1.10 -14.01
C ASN A 355 -9.96 -0.40 -13.13
N ASN A 356 -8.85 0.04 -13.73
CA ASN A 356 -7.93 0.98 -13.07
C ASN A 356 -8.34 2.40 -13.46
N TRP A 357 -8.42 3.30 -12.48
CA TRP A 357 -8.77 4.68 -12.80
C TRP A 357 -7.63 5.36 -13.55
N ILE A 358 -7.98 6.09 -14.60
CA ILE A 358 -7.07 6.85 -15.47
C ILE A 358 -7.25 8.36 -15.32
N LYS A 359 -8.37 8.80 -14.74
CA LYS A 359 -8.62 10.20 -14.39
C LYS A 359 -9.40 10.31 -13.10
N CYS A 360 -9.05 11.28 -12.28
CA CYS A 360 -9.68 11.58 -11.01
C CYS A 360 -9.98 13.08 -10.92
N ASN A 361 -11.26 13.42 -10.89
CA ASN A 361 -11.76 14.76 -10.60
C ASN A 361 -11.92 14.89 -9.08
N MET A 362 -11.22 15.84 -8.46
CA MET A 362 -11.22 16.04 -7.02
C MET A 362 -11.94 17.33 -6.65
N TYR A 363 -12.95 17.21 -5.80
CA TYR A 363 -13.75 18.32 -5.30
C TYR A 363 -13.40 18.54 -3.83
N LEU A 364 -12.47 19.46 -3.59
CA LEU A 364 -11.80 19.66 -2.30
C LEU A 364 -12.32 20.89 -1.54
N GLU A 365 -13.42 21.48 -2.00
CA GLU A 365 -14.06 22.68 -1.44
C GLU A 365 -15.39 22.36 -0.72
N GLY A 366 -15.78 21.08 -0.60
CA GLY A 366 -16.96 20.66 0.17
C GLY A 366 -18.25 20.51 -0.63
N THR A 367 -18.22 20.69 -1.95
CA THR A 367 -19.35 20.44 -2.87
C THR A 367 -18.86 19.75 -4.14
N LYS A 368 -19.71 18.92 -4.76
CA LYS A 368 -19.50 18.36 -6.10
C LYS A 368 -19.96 19.30 -7.23
N GLU A 369 -20.65 20.38 -6.90
CA GLU A 369 -21.19 21.30 -7.90
C GLU A 369 -20.09 22.17 -8.51
N GLY A 370 -20.11 22.30 -9.85
CA GLY A 370 -19.16 23.12 -10.60
C GLY A 370 -17.93 22.36 -11.09
N GLU A 371 -16.86 23.10 -11.39
CA GLU A 371 -15.60 22.53 -11.85
C GLU A 371 -14.81 21.84 -10.71
N PRO A 372 -14.04 20.78 -11.00
CA PRO A 372 -13.18 20.15 -10.01
C PRO A 372 -12.13 21.11 -9.46
N THR A 373 -11.82 21.00 -8.17
CA THR A 373 -10.74 21.78 -7.53
C THR A 373 -9.36 21.38 -8.10
N LEU A 374 -9.16 20.09 -8.37
CA LEU A 374 -7.92 19.52 -8.91
C LEU A 374 -8.28 18.30 -9.77
N VAL A 375 -7.61 18.12 -10.90
CA VAL A 375 -7.74 16.92 -11.74
C VAL A 375 -6.40 16.22 -11.84
N ALA A 376 -6.40 14.91 -11.61
CA ALA A 376 -5.24 14.04 -11.83
C ALA A 376 -5.52 13.02 -12.93
N GLU A 377 -4.49 12.67 -13.70
CA GLU A 377 -4.53 11.63 -14.73
C GLU A 377 -3.42 10.60 -14.50
N ARG A 378 -3.67 9.38 -14.97
CA ARG A 378 -2.72 8.29 -15.02
C ARG A 378 -2.60 7.76 -16.45
N GLU A 379 -1.37 7.61 -16.91
CA GLU A 379 -1.04 6.73 -18.04
C GLU A 379 -0.56 5.40 -17.47
N ILE A 380 -1.22 4.31 -17.82
CA ILE A 380 -0.92 2.97 -17.29
C ILE A 380 -0.52 2.05 -18.44
N GLU A 381 0.65 1.44 -18.31
CA GLU A 381 1.13 0.40 -19.21
C GLU A 381 0.99 -0.96 -18.52
N TYR A 382 0.56 -1.97 -19.27
CA TYR A 382 0.37 -3.33 -18.79
C TYR A 382 1.37 -4.29 -19.44
N TYR A 383 1.70 -5.37 -18.72
CA TYR A 383 2.33 -6.53 -19.35
C TYR A 383 1.31 -7.25 -20.25
N ASN A 384 1.77 -7.70 -21.42
CA ASN A 384 0.97 -8.50 -22.36
C ASN A 384 0.64 -9.89 -21.82
#